data_AF-A0A8J9TEY8-F1
#
_entry.id   AF-A0A8J9TEY8-F1
#
_cell.length_a   1.000
_cell.length_b   1.000
_cell.length_c   1.000
_cell.angle_alpha   90.00
_cell.angle_beta   90.00
_cell.angle_gamma   90.00
#
_symmetry.space_group_name_H-M   'P 1'
#
loop_
_entity.id
_entity.type
_entity.pdbx_description
1 polymer ?
#
loop_
_entity_poly.entity_id
_entity_poly.type
_entity_poly.pdbx_seq_one_letter_code
_entity_poly.pdbx_strand_id
1 'polypeptide(L)'
;MNTIKEILRINEEELKRGLAGTAASWHQQYAQSAWVYVGNLDHALTEGDVICVLSQYGEIEDLHLVREEDTGKSRGFAFCKYEDARSCVLAVDNFTGIE
;
A
#
# COMPACT_ATOMS: atom_id res chain seq x y z
N MET A 1 -16.63 -6.24 9.32
CA MET A 1 -16.32 -5.25 8.27
C MET A 1 -14.97 -5.63 7.70
N ASN A 2 -14.87 -5.85 6.40
CA ASN A 2 -13.63 -6.27 5.76
C ASN A 2 -13.02 -5.01 5.14
N THR A 3 -11.96 -4.47 5.76
CA THR A 3 -11.35 -3.17 5.45
C THR A 3 -11.02 -3.03 3.96
N ILE A 4 -10.57 -4.11 3.32
CA ILE A 4 -10.25 -4.15 1.88
C ILE A 4 -11.49 -3.87 1.03
N LYS A 5 -12.63 -4.49 1.35
CA LYS A 5 -13.90 -4.29 0.62
C LYS A 5 -14.42 -2.86 0.77
N GLU A 6 -14.15 -2.23 1.89
CA GLU A 6 -14.54 -0.84 2.15
C GLU A 6 -13.69 0.13 1.33
N ILE A 7 -12.36 -0.07 1.28
CA ILE A 7 -11.46 0.74 0.45
C ILE A 7 -11.85 0.65 -1.03
N LEU A 8 -12.06 -0.56 -1.55
CA LEU A 8 -12.48 -0.77 -2.94
C LEU A 8 -13.81 -0.07 -3.26
N ARG A 9 -14.78 -0.14 -2.33
CA ARG A 9 -16.06 0.56 -2.48
C ARG A 9 -15.90 2.07 -2.51
N ILE A 10 -15.04 2.63 -1.65
CA ILE A 10 -14.79 4.07 -1.59
C ILE A 10 -14.12 4.54 -2.87
N ASN A 11 -13.11 3.82 -3.37
CA ASN A 11 -12.43 4.14 -4.63
C ASN A 11 -13.39 4.11 -5.83
N GLU A 12 -14.27 3.10 -5.89
CA GLU A 12 -15.29 3.02 -6.94
C GLU A 12 -16.28 4.19 -6.88
N GLU A 13 -16.73 4.57 -5.69
CA GLU A 13 -17.63 5.72 -5.50
C GLU A 13 -16.94 7.05 -5.80
N GLU A 14 -15.67 7.20 -5.43
CA GLU A 14 -14.83 8.35 -5.76
C GLU A 14 -14.69 8.52 -7.27
N LEU A 15 -14.41 7.42 -7.99
CA LEU A 15 -14.30 7.40 -9.44
C LEU A 15 -15.64 7.76 -10.11
N LYS A 16 -16.75 7.19 -9.65
CA LYS A 16 -18.11 7.53 -10.14
C LYS A 16 -18.45 9.00 -9.98
N ARG A 17 -17.94 9.64 -8.92
CA ARG A 17 -18.14 11.07 -8.65
C ARG A 17 -17.12 11.97 -9.34
N GLY A 18 -16.11 11.39 -10.02
CA GLY A 18 -15.04 12.14 -10.69
C GLY A 18 -14.12 12.90 -9.72
N LEU A 19 -13.97 12.40 -8.49
CA LEU A 19 -13.20 13.06 -7.43
C LEU A 19 -11.75 12.56 -7.33
N ALA A 20 -11.40 11.48 -8.06
CA ALA A 20 -10.07 10.90 -8.08
C ALA A 20 -9.02 11.94 -8.48
N GLY A 21 -7.96 12.08 -7.67
CA GLY A 21 -6.89 13.06 -7.89
C GLY A 21 -7.24 14.51 -7.56
N THR A 22 -8.43 14.79 -7.04
CA THR A 22 -8.84 16.14 -6.60
C THR A 22 -8.59 16.35 -5.11
N ALA A 23 -8.68 17.60 -4.64
CA ALA A 23 -8.62 17.93 -3.22
C ALA A 23 -9.78 17.33 -2.38
N ALA A 24 -10.82 16.80 -3.04
CA ALA A 24 -11.93 16.10 -2.38
C ALA A 24 -11.72 14.59 -2.26
N SER A 25 -10.61 14.06 -2.80
CA SER A 25 -10.22 12.67 -2.66
C SER A 25 -9.99 12.31 -1.19
N TRP A 26 -10.45 11.12 -0.76
CA TRP A 26 -10.19 10.64 0.59
C TRP A 26 -8.69 10.43 0.85
N HIS A 27 -7.90 10.20 -0.21
CA HIS A 27 -6.45 10.08 -0.16
C HIS A 27 -5.75 11.36 0.36
N GLN A 28 -6.40 12.53 0.27
CA GLN A 28 -5.85 13.79 0.79
C GLN A 28 -5.61 13.75 2.30
N GLN A 29 -6.36 12.93 3.03
CA GLN A 29 -6.15 12.72 4.46
C GLN A 29 -4.74 12.18 4.77
N TYR A 30 -4.12 11.49 3.80
CA TYR A 30 -2.81 10.87 3.93
C TYR A 30 -1.71 11.58 3.12
N ALA A 31 -1.99 12.77 2.57
CA ALA A 31 -1.04 13.49 1.70
C ALA A 31 0.30 13.85 2.37
N GLN A 32 0.36 13.87 3.71
CA GLN A 32 1.57 14.14 4.49
C GLN A 32 2.34 12.87 4.90
N SER A 33 1.84 11.68 4.52
CA SER A 33 2.41 10.39 4.89
C SER A 33 2.78 9.60 3.65
N ALA A 34 4.08 9.35 3.46
CA ALA A 34 4.57 8.52 2.35
C ALA A 34 4.69 7.03 2.71
N TRP A 35 4.04 6.59 3.80
CA TRP A 35 4.07 5.22 4.29
C TRP A 35 2.84 4.44 3.84
N VAL A 36 3.07 3.23 3.32
CA VAL A 36 2.06 2.25 2.94
C VAL A 36 2.24 0.99 3.77
N TYR A 37 1.15 0.53 4.37
CA TYR A 37 1.09 -0.79 4.99
C TYR A 37 0.73 -1.83 3.93
N VAL A 38 1.54 -2.88 3.85
CA VAL A 38 1.34 -4.01 2.93
C VAL A 38 1.18 -5.25 3.78
N GLY A 39 -0.03 -5.81 3.84
CA GLY A 39 -0.34 -6.98 4.65
C GLY A 39 -0.71 -8.19 3.79
N ASN A 40 -0.91 -9.33 4.47
CA ASN A 40 -1.28 -10.60 3.83
C ASN A 40 -0.23 -11.09 2.81
N LEU A 41 1.05 -10.80 3.07
CA LEU A 41 2.16 -11.28 2.28
C LEU A 41 2.47 -12.74 2.63
N ASP A 42 2.83 -13.53 1.62
CA ASP A 42 3.32 -14.89 1.86
C ASP A 42 4.62 -14.85 2.67
N HIS A 43 4.77 -15.80 3.59
CA HIS A 43 5.90 -15.83 4.53
C HIS A 43 7.23 -16.15 3.86
N ALA A 44 7.21 -16.68 2.64
CA ALA A 44 8.38 -16.95 1.82
C ALA A 44 8.91 -15.70 1.08
N LEU A 45 8.13 -14.62 0.99
CA LEU A 45 8.54 -13.40 0.30
C LEU A 45 9.67 -12.70 1.04
N THR A 46 10.64 -12.21 0.27
CA THR A 46 11.73 -11.37 0.77
C THR A 46 11.44 -9.89 0.52
N GLU A 47 12.22 -9.02 1.17
CA GLU A 47 12.14 -7.57 0.96
C GLU A 47 12.37 -7.21 -0.52
N GLY A 48 13.27 -7.93 -1.20
CA GLY A 48 13.53 -7.73 -2.63
C GLY A 48 12.33 -8.07 -3.51
N ASP A 49 11.59 -9.13 -3.19
CA ASP A 49 10.37 -9.49 -3.92
C ASP A 49 9.29 -8.41 -3.77
N VAL A 50 9.10 -7.92 -2.54
CA VAL A 50 8.11 -6.87 -2.24
C VAL A 50 8.51 -5.57 -2.95
N ILE A 51 9.78 -5.18 -2.91
CA ILE A 51 10.32 -4.02 -3.63
C ILE A 51 10.09 -4.17 -5.14
N CYS A 52 10.37 -5.33 -5.71
CA CYS A 52 10.22 -5.57 -7.15
C CYS A 52 8.78 -5.31 -7.62
N VAL A 53 7.78 -5.69 -6.81
CA VAL A 53 6.37 -5.45 -7.12
C VAL A 53 5.99 -4.00 -6.88
N LEU A 54 6.34 -3.44 -5.72
CA LEU A 54 5.91 -2.09 -5.33
C LEU A 54 6.59 -0.97 -6.12
N SER A 55 7.80 -1.20 -6.63
CA SER A 55 8.54 -0.21 -7.44
C SER A 55 7.83 0.16 -8.74
N GLN A 56 6.81 -0.58 -9.17
CA GLN A 56 5.99 -0.22 -10.33
C GLN A 56 5.15 1.05 -10.11
N TYR A 57 4.87 1.40 -8.84
CA TYR A 57 4.03 2.54 -8.48
C TYR A 57 4.84 3.79 -8.13
N GLY A 58 6.14 3.67 -7.91
CA GLY A 58 7.05 4.79 -7.62
C GLY A 58 8.37 4.34 -6.99
N GLU A 59 9.26 5.29 -6.77
CA GLU A 59 10.55 5.04 -6.12
C GLU A 59 10.37 4.80 -4.62
N ILE A 60 10.95 3.71 -4.13
CA ILE A 60 10.89 3.30 -2.72
C ILE A 60 12.11 3.87 -1.99
N GLU A 61 11.85 4.67 -0.96
CA GLU A 61 12.89 5.23 -0.09
C GLU A 61 13.33 4.21 0.97
N ASP A 62 12.37 3.51 1.58
CA ASP A 62 12.63 2.53 2.64
C ASP A 62 11.59 1.41 2.61
N LEU A 63 12.01 0.19 2.93
CA LEU A 63 11.11 -0.95 3.09
C LEU A 63 11.48 -1.75 4.33
N HIS A 64 10.50 -1.95 5.20
CA HIS A 64 10.64 -2.73 6.42
C HIS A 64 9.70 -3.93 6.40
N LEU A 65 10.22 -5.12 6.04
CA LEU A 65 9.49 -6.38 6.17
C LEU A 65 9.59 -6.88 7.61
N VAL A 66 8.45 -6.95 8.30
CA VAL A 66 8.45 -7.31 9.71
C VAL A 66 8.62 -8.82 9.86
N ARG A 67 9.61 -9.20 10.65
CA ARG A 67 9.94 -10.60 10.98
C ARG A 67 9.78 -10.85 12.48
N GLU A 68 9.48 -12.09 12.85
CA GLU A 68 9.53 -12.55 14.24
C GLU A 68 10.97 -12.58 14.75
N GLU A 69 11.18 -12.12 15.98
CA GLU A 69 12.51 -12.02 16.60
C GLU A 69 13.16 -13.39 16.86
N ASP A 70 12.38 -14.38 17.30
CA ASP A 70 12.89 -15.72 17.63
C ASP A 70 13.17 -16.58 16.39
N THR A 71 12.27 -16.55 15.40
CA THR A 71 12.30 -17.47 14.25
C THR A 71 12.87 -16.85 12.99
N GLY A 72 12.97 -15.51 12.94
CA GLY A 72 13.31 -14.75 11.74
C GLY A 72 12.28 -14.86 10.62
N LYS A 73 11.14 -15.51 10.85
CA LYS A 73 10.10 -15.69 9.82
C LYS A 73 9.34 -14.39 9.61
N SER A 74 8.96 -14.12 8.37
CA SER A 74 8.09 -12.99 8.04
C SER A 74 6.77 -13.10 8.80
N ARG A 75 6.30 -11.99 9.35
CA ARG A 75 4.96 -11.87 9.96
C ARG A 75 3.86 -11.66 8.92
N GLY A 76 4.20 -11.70 7.63
CA GLY A 76 3.25 -11.54 6.53
C GLY A 76 2.81 -10.09 6.30
N PHE A 77 3.60 -9.12 6.77
CA PHE A 77 3.36 -7.71 6.47
C PHE A 77 4.66 -6.89 6.42
N ALA A 78 4.63 -5.82 5.63
CA ALA A 78 5.71 -4.87 5.44
C ALA A 78 5.20 -3.43 5.52
N PHE A 79 6.10 -2.52 5.87
CA PHE A 79 5.90 -1.08 5.70
C PHE A 79 6.79 -0.59 4.58
N CYS A 80 6.19 0.05 3.58
CA CYS A 80 6.89 0.63 2.44
C CYS A 80 6.79 2.14 2.52
N LYS A 81 7.92 2.83 2.45
CA LYS A 81 7.99 4.28 2.31
C LYS A 81 8.37 4.63 0.89
N TYR A 82 7.53 5.39 0.21
CA TYR A 82 7.85 5.95 -1.10
C TYR A 82 8.53 7.31 -0.96
N GLU A 83 9.26 7.74 -1.99
CA GLU A 83 9.79 9.10 -2.08
C GLU A 83 8.66 10.14 -2.23
N ASP A 84 7.58 9.77 -2.95
CA ASP A 84 6.45 10.65 -3.23
C ASP A 84 5.12 10.06 -2.70
N ALA A 85 4.33 10.88 -2.01
CA ALA A 85 3.04 10.46 -1.45
C ALA A 85 1.99 10.08 -2.53
N ARG A 86 2.13 10.56 -3.77
CA ARG A 86 1.25 10.16 -4.88
C ARG A 86 1.49 8.70 -5.28
N SER A 87 2.71 8.20 -5.11
CA SER A 87 3.04 6.78 -5.32
C SER A 87 2.28 5.90 -4.33
N CYS A 88 2.07 6.38 -3.09
CA CYS A 88 1.22 5.69 -2.12
C CYS A 88 -0.22 5.57 -2.61
N VAL A 89 -0.77 6.64 -3.18
CA VAL A 89 -2.13 6.64 -3.74
C VAL A 89 -2.25 5.62 -4.86
N LEU A 90 -1.28 5.59 -5.78
CA LEU A 90 -1.25 4.61 -6.87
C LEU A 90 -1.16 3.17 -6.35
N ALA A 91 -0.28 2.91 -5.38
CA ALA A 91 -0.13 1.59 -4.78
C ALA A 91 -1.41 1.15 -4.07
N VAL A 92 -2.04 2.04 -3.28
CA VAL A 92 -3.27 1.71 -2.55
C VAL A 92 -4.44 1.48 -3.51
N ASP A 93 -4.60 2.31 -4.54
CA ASP A 93 -5.71 2.18 -5.48
C ASP A 93 -5.60 0.93 -6.37
N ASN A 94 -4.39 0.59 -6.80
CA ASN A 94 -4.18 -0.49 -7.77
C ASN A 94 -3.80 -1.84 -7.15
N PHE A 95 -3.17 -1.86 -5.99
CA PHE A 95 -2.64 -3.09 -5.38
C PHE A 95 -3.54 -3.64 -4.25
N THR A 96 -4.53 -2.87 -3.78
CA THR A 96 -5.46 -3.33 -2.75
C THR A 96 -6.36 -4.45 -3.27
N GLY A 97 -6.37 -5.58 -2.58
CA GLY A 97 -7.27 -6.70 -2.91
C GLY A 97 -6.78 -7.60 -4.05
N ILE A 98 -5.52 -7.47 -4.44
CA ILE A 98 -4.84 -8.46 -5.29
C ILE A 98 -4.48 -9.69 -4.44
N GLU A 99 -4.71 -10.88 -5.01
CA GLU A 99 -4.42 -12.21 -4.42
C GLU A 99 -3.40 -12.98 -5.26
#